data_AF-Q6DVK9-F1
#
_entry.id   AF-Q6DVK9-F1
#
_cell.length_a   1.000
_cell.length_b   1.000
_cell.length_c   1.000
_cell.angle_alpha   90.00
_cell.angle_beta   90.00
_cell.angle_gamma   90.00
#
_symmetry.space_group_name_H-M   'P 1'
#
loop_
_entity.id
_entity.type
_entity.pdbx_description
1 polymer ?
#
loop_
_entity_poly.entity_id
_entity_poly.type
_entity_poly.pdbx_seq_one_letter_code
_entity_poly.pdbx_strand_id
1 'polypeptide(L)'
;MTWMLLMILVVLSFILIQMSHPLSMGLMLIVNTITTCLTISTMSESPWFSYILFLVFLGGMLVLFIYVTSLASNEMFTLTPNLFLLIFLVPLLLIVMMIIDPLLLPNMISLPDPHHYTTNYQEIPGMKFYMTSILMNTIMLATYLFITLIAVVKITSLYQGPLRPSKS
;
A
#
# COMPACT_ATOMS: atom_id res chain seq x y z
N MET A 1 13.62 -14.88 1.21
CA MET A 1 13.39 -13.51 0.65
C MET A 1 11.94 -13.03 0.79
N THR A 2 10.96 -13.70 0.18
CA THR A 2 9.54 -13.31 0.28
C THR A 2 9.02 -13.35 1.72
N TRP A 3 9.38 -14.39 2.48
CA TRP A 3 9.05 -14.53 3.90
C TRP A 3 9.65 -13.41 4.76
N MET A 4 10.88 -12.99 4.48
CA MET A 4 11.52 -11.86 5.15
C MET A 4 10.74 -10.56 4.89
N LEU A 5 10.36 -10.30 3.64
CA LEU A 5 9.57 -9.13 3.28
C LEU A 5 8.17 -9.14 3.92
N LEU A 6 7.51 -10.30 4.00
CA LEU A 6 6.22 -10.46 4.69
C LEU A 6 6.32 -10.12 6.19
N MET A 7 7.40 -10.52 6.85
CA MET A 7 7.60 -10.20 8.26
C MET A 7 7.89 -8.72 8.50
N ILE A 8 8.66 -8.09 7.61
CA ILE A 8 8.87 -6.63 7.64
C ILE A 8 7.53 -5.90 7.52
N LEU A 9 6.63 -6.39 6.66
CA LEU A 9 5.29 -5.82 6.46
C LEU A 9 4.43 -5.93 7.72
N VAL A 10 4.43 -7.09 8.38
CA VAL A 10 3.73 -7.29 9.66
C VAL A 10 4.25 -6.31 10.72
N VAL A 11 5.57 -6.19 10.84
CA VAL A 11 6.19 -5.22 11.74
C VAL A 11 5.75 -3.78 11.46
N LEU A 12 5.85 -3.35 10.20
CA LEU A 12 5.53 -1.98 9.81
C LEU A 12 4.05 -1.66 10.06
N SER A 13 3.15 -2.64 9.89
CA SER A 13 1.73 -2.49 10.23
C SER A 13 1.49 -2.29 11.73
N PHE A 14 2.22 -3.00 12.61
CA PHE A 14 2.14 -2.75 14.05
C PHE A 14 2.64 -1.36 14.44
N ILE A 15 3.72 -0.89 13.80
CA ILE A 15 4.25 0.46 14.04
C ILE A 15 3.20 1.50 13.63
N LEU A 16 2.51 1.30 12.50
CA LEU A 16 1.49 2.21 12.00
C LEU A 16 0.33 2.40 12.99
N ILE A 17 -0.12 1.33 13.66
CA ILE A 17 -1.22 1.40 14.64
C ILE A 17 -0.84 2.27 15.85
N GLN A 18 0.44 2.34 16.21
CA GLN A 18 0.90 3.06 17.40
C GLN A 18 1.20 4.55 17.14
N MET A 19 1.20 5.00 15.88
CA MET A 19 1.48 6.40 15.54
C MET A 19 0.25 7.28 15.76
N SER A 20 0.44 8.41 16.44
CA SER A 20 -0.63 9.39 16.71
C SER A 20 -0.62 10.58 15.75
N HIS A 21 0.56 11.07 15.35
CA HIS A 21 0.66 12.26 14.53
C HIS A 21 0.27 11.95 13.07
N PRO A 22 -0.65 12.70 12.44
CA PRO A 22 -1.20 12.34 11.14
C PRO A 22 -0.15 12.38 10.02
N LEU A 23 0.85 13.28 10.12
CA LEU A 23 1.98 13.32 9.19
C LEU A 23 2.88 12.07 9.30
N SER A 24 3.17 11.60 10.52
CA SER A 24 4.00 10.39 10.70
C SER A 24 3.22 9.14 10.28
N MET A 25 1.91 9.12 10.53
CA MET A 25 1.03 8.08 10.03
C MET A 25 1.06 8.01 8.50
N GLY A 26 0.98 9.16 7.81
CA GLY A 26 1.10 9.25 6.36
C GLY A 26 2.43 8.72 5.82
N LEU A 27 3.54 9.12 6.43
CA LEU A 27 4.89 8.64 6.05
C LEU A 27 5.04 7.13 6.28
N MET A 28 4.59 6.61 7.42
CA MET A 28 4.64 5.17 7.72
C MET A 28 3.80 4.35 6.75
N LEU A 29 2.68 4.90 6.30
CA LEU A 29 1.82 4.23 5.33
C LEU A 29 2.47 4.18 3.94
N ILE A 30 3.22 5.21 3.52
CA ILE A 30 4.04 5.17 2.29
C ILE A 30 5.13 4.09 2.37
N VAL A 31 5.81 3.95 3.51
CA VAL A 31 6.82 2.89 3.68
C VAL A 31 6.16 1.50 3.60
N ASN A 32 5.01 1.33 4.25
CA ASN A 32 4.24 0.09 4.18
C ASN A 32 3.85 -0.26 2.73
N THR A 33 3.33 0.71 1.95
CA THR A 33 2.91 0.45 0.56
C THR A 33 4.08 0.12 -0.36
N ILE A 34 5.25 0.71 -0.15
CA ILE A 34 6.46 0.32 -0.91
C ILE A 34 6.81 -1.14 -0.60
N THR A 35 6.79 -1.53 0.68
CA THR A 35 7.08 -2.93 1.05
C THR A 35 6.03 -3.92 0.55
N THR A 36 4.75 -3.53 0.46
CA THR A 36 3.70 -4.37 -0.11
C THR A 36 3.84 -4.53 -1.63
N CYS A 37 4.25 -3.48 -2.35
CA CYS A 37 4.54 -3.59 -3.78
C CYS A 37 5.70 -4.55 -4.05
N LEU A 38 6.74 -4.51 -3.20
CA LEU A 38 7.89 -5.41 -3.30
C LEU A 38 7.54 -6.87 -2.97
N THR A 39 6.66 -7.12 -1.99
CA THR A 39 6.21 -8.51 -1.73
C THR A 39 5.41 -9.05 -2.91
N ILE A 40 4.46 -8.27 -3.45
CA ILE A 40 3.62 -8.70 -4.57
C ILE A 40 4.46 -8.96 -5.82
N SER A 41 5.43 -8.10 -6.13
CA SER A 41 6.28 -8.28 -7.31
C SER A 41 7.10 -9.58 -7.24
N THR A 42 7.51 -10.01 -6.04
CA THR A 42 8.22 -11.28 -5.85
C THR A 42 7.32 -12.52 -5.89
N MET A 43 6.01 -12.37 -5.69
CA MET A 43 5.06 -13.49 -5.70
C MET A 43 4.34 -13.67 -7.04
N SER A 44 4.26 -12.61 -7.85
CA SER A 44 3.54 -12.63 -9.12
C SER A 44 4.47 -12.78 -10.32
N GLU A 45 4.11 -13.63 -11.28
CA GLU A 45 4.81 -13.80 -12.56
C GLU A 45 4.89 -12.51 -13.41
N SER A 46 3.96 -11.56 -13.20
CA SER A 46 3.95 -10.29 -13.90
C SER A 46 3.88 -9.10 -12.93
N PRO A 47 4.84 -8.15 -12.97
CA PRO A 47 4.87 -7.02 -12.04
C PRO A 47 3.78 -5.95 -12.29
N TRP A 48 2.96 -6.11 -13.33
CA TRP A 48 1.96 -5.11 -13.75
C TRP A 48 0.98 -4.72 -12.63
N PHE A 49 0.52 -5.69 -11.83
CA PHE A 49 -0.37 -5.42 -10.71
C PHE A 49 0.33 -4.66 -9.57
N SER A 50 1.59 -5.02 -9.25
CA SER A 50 2.38 -4.31 -8.23
C SER A 50 2.64 -2.85 -8.62
N TYR A 51 2.80 -2.58 -9.93
CA TYR A 51 2.97 -1.22 -10.44
C TYR A 51 1.70 -0.37 -10.34
N ILE A 52 0.54 -0.92 -10.69
CA ILE A 52 -0.74 -0.20 -10.54
C ILE A 52 -1.02 0.12 -9.08
N LEU A 53 -0.79 -0.84 -8.18
CA LEU A 53 -0.96 -0.64 -6.74
C LEU A 53 -0.09 0.51 -6.25
N PHE A 54 1.19 0.54 -6.66
CA PHE A 54 2.11 1.61 -6.30
C PHE A 54 1.59 2.99 -6.73
N LEU A 55 1.18 3.15 -7.99
CA LEU A 55 0.73 4.45 -8.52
C LEU A 55 -0.54 4.96 -7.83
N VAL A 56 -1.54 4.09 -7.66
CA VAL A 56 -2.82 4.50 -7.07
C VAL A 56 -2.65 4.88 -5.61
N PHE A 57 -1.91 4.09 -4.83
CA PHE A 57 -1.66 4.41 -3.43
C PHE A 57 -0.78 5.65 -3.26
N LEU A 58 0.31 5.78 -4.02
CA LEU A 58 1.19 6.95 -3.89
C LEU A 58 0.46 8.23 -4.30
N GLY A 59 -0.32 8.21 -5.37
CA GLY A 59 -1.14 9.34 -5.80
C GLY A 59 -2.18 9.77 -4.76
N GLY A 60 -2.94 8.81 -4.21
CA GLY A 60 -3.94 9.11 -3.17
C GLY A 60 -3.33 9.65 -1.87
N MET A 61 -2.19 9.09 -1.46
CA MET A 61 -1.50 9.50 -0.23
C MET A 61 -0.91 10.90 -0.32
N LEU A 62 -0.44 11.35 -1.50
CA LEU A 62 0.03 12.72 -1.69
C LEU A 62 -1.08 13.76 -1.52
N VAL A 63 -2.30 13.47 -2.03
CA VAL A 63 -3.45 14.37 -1.85
C VAL A 63 -3.81 14.50 -0.37
N LEU A 64 -3.84 13.37 0.35
CA LEU A 64 -4.10 13.35 1.79
C LEU A 64 -3.02 14.12 2.57
N PHE A 65 -1.75 13.99 2.18
CA PHE A 65 -0.64 14.71 2.80
C PHE A 65 -0.80 16.24 2.68
N ILE A 66 -1.17 16.74 1.49
CA ILE A 66 -1.42 18.18 1.27
C ILE A 66 -2.62 18.64 2.12
N TYR A 67 -3.68 17.84 2.18
CA TYR A 67 -4.86 18.16 2.98
C TYR A 67 -4.53 18.29 4.48
N VAL A 68 -3.85 17.29 5.06
CA VAL A 68 -3.50 17.28 6.49
C VAL A 68 -2.53 18.41 6.84
N THR A 69 -1.50 18.66 6.02
CA THR A 69 -0.56 19.76 6.26
C THR A 69 -1.19 21.14 6.15
N SER A 70 -2.28 21.29 5.37
CA SER A 70 -3.04 22.54 5.29
C SER A 70 -3.97 22.79 6.49
N LEU A 71 -4.34 21.73 7.22
CA LEU A 71 -5.32 21.78 8.31
C LEU A 71 -4.69 21.71 9.71
N ALA A 72 -3.59 20.96 9.86
CA ALA A 72 -2.96 20.75 11.15
C ALA A 72 -1.94 21.87 11.45
N SER A 73 -2.02 22.45 12.65
CA SER A 73 -0.89 23.18 13.23
C SER A 73 0.30 22.24 13.39
N ASN A 74 1.50 22.74 13.09
CA ASN A 74 2.74 21.97 13.12
C ASN A 74 3.17 21.66 14.57
N GLU A 75 2.43 20.78 15.25
CA GLU A 75 2.72 20.38 16.63
C GLU A 75 4.00 19.52 16.69
N MET A 76 4.75 19.67 17.78
CA MET A 76 5.99 18.96 17.97
C MET A 76 5.73 17.46 18.13
N PHE A 77 6.49 16.65 17.40
CA PHE A 77 6.38 15.20 17.39
C PHE A 77 6.75 14.59 18.75
N THR A 78 5.79 13.98 19.45
CA THR A 78 6.03 13.25 20.71
C THR A 78 6.05 11.75 20.46
N LEU A 79 7.22 11.12 20.63
CA LEU A 79 7.35 9.66 20.62
C LEU A 79 6.76 9.07 21.91
N THR A 80 5.84 8.12 21.78
CA THR A 80 5.31 7.38 22.92
C THR A 80 6.30 6.28 23.35
N PRO A 81 6.38 5.94 24.64
CA PRO A 81 7.27 4.87 25.13
C PRO A 81 6.95 3.51 24.51
N ASN A 82 5.70 3.28 24.10
CA ASN A 82 5.27 2.05 23.43
C ASN A 82 5.94 1.88 22.05
N LEU A 83 6.10 2.98 21.30
CA LEU A 83 6.83 2.98 20.03
C LEU A 83 8.30 2.62 20.22
N PHE A 84 8.92 3.10 21.30
CA PHE A 84 10.31 2.79 21.61
C PHE A 84 10.52 1.29 21.84
N LEU A 85 9.63 0.65 22.60
CA LEU A 85 9.68 -0.80 22.83
C LEU A 85 9.47 -1.61 21.54
N LEU A 86 8.57 -1.16 20.67
CA LEU A 86 8.32 -1.81 19.39
C LEU A 86 9.56 -1.73 18.47
N ILE A 87 10.23 -0.57 18.40
CA ILE A 87 11.44 -0.38 17.60
C ILE A 87 12.56 -1.34 18.00
N PHE A 88 12.67 -1.71 19.28
CA PHE A 88 13.68 -2.65 19.76
C PHE A 88 13.32 -4.13 19.52
N LEU A 89 12.04 -4.49 19.54
CA LEU A 89 11.61 -5.89 19.32
C LEU A 89 11.71 -6.33 17.85
N VAL A 90 11.53 -5.39 16.93
CA VAL A 90 11.58 -5.62 15.48
C VAL A 90 12.90 -6.23 15.00
N PRO A 91 14.08 -5.65 15.28
CA PRO A 91 15.34 -6.19 14.80
C PRO A 91 15.65 -7.56 15.44
N LEU A 92 15.23 -7.81 16.68
CA LEU A 92 15.40 -9.11 17.33
C LEU A 92 14.65 -10.21 16.58
N LEU A 93 13.39 -9.94 16.20
CA LEU A 93 12.56 -10.91 15.47
C LEU A 93 13.13 -11.18 14.07
N LEU A 94 13.67 -10.16 13.40
CA LEU A 94 14.33 -10.32 12.10
C LEU A 94 15.61 -11.17 12.20
N ILE A 95 16.43 -10.97 13.24
CA ILE A 95 17.65 -11.75 13.47
C ILE A 95 17.34 -13.22 13.73
N VAL A 96 16.33 -13.51 14.58
CA VAL A 96 15.91 -14.89 14.84
C VAL A 96 15.48 -15.57 13.54
N MET A 97 14.74 -14.88 12.68
CA MET A 97 14.20 -15.49 11.46
C MET A 97 15.24 -15.66 10.35
N MET A 98 16.26 -14.79 10.26
CA MET A 98 17.42 -15.01 9.37
C MET A 98 18.11 -16.35 9.64
N ILE A 99 18.07 -16.84 10.88
CA ILE A 99 18.64 -18.12 11.29
C ILE A 99 17.73 -19.30 10.89
N ILE A 100 16.41 -19.09 10.81
CA ILE A 100 15.43 -20.14 10.47
C ILE A 100 15.20 -20.23 8.94
N ASP A 101 15.43 -19.15 8.18
CA ASP A 101 15.28 -19.12 6.72
C ASP A 101 16.04 -20.25 5.99
N PRO A 102 17.29 -20.63 6.34
CA PRO A 102 17.95 -21.78 5.71
C PRO A 102 17.36 -23.16 6.08
N LEU A 103 16.53 -23.26 7.13
CA LEU A 103 15.88 -24.51 7.58
C LEU A 103 14.48 -24.70 6.98
N LEU A 104 13.81 -23.62 6.55
CA LEU A 104 12.46 -23.65 5.97
C LEU A 104 12.44 -23.70 4.44
N LEU A 105 13.61 -23.63 3.78
CA LEU A 105 13.71 -23.80 2.34
C LEU A 105 13.72 -25.30 2.00
N PRO A 106 12.66 -25.89 1.43
CA PRO A 106 12.89 -27.06 0.59
C PRO A 106 13.82 -26.60 -0.53
N ASN A 107 14.86 -27.37 -0.82
CA ASN A 107 15.81 -27.16 -1.92
C ASN A 107 15.12 -26.56 -3.17
N MET A 108 15.17 -25.24 -3.33
CA MET A 108 14.78 -24.54 -4.57
C MET A 108 16.03 -24.32 -5.43
N ILE A 109 16.88 -25.34 -5.51
CA ILE A 109 17.80 -25.54 -6.64
C ILE A 109 17.14 -26.59 -7.54
N SER A 110 15.89 -26.35 -7.93
CA SER A 110 15.40 -26.88 -9.19
C SER A 110 15.71 -25.81 -10.22
N LEU A 111 16.80 -26.02 -10.98
CA LEU A 111 17.02 -25.23 -12.18
C LEU A 111 15.73 -25.26 -13.00
N PRO A 112 15.20 -24.11 -13.46
CA PRO A 112 14.05 -24.13 -14.33
C PRO A 112 14.46 -24.90 -15.59
N ASP A 113 13.76 -26.01 -15.86
CA ASP A 113 13.94 -26.75 -17.11
C ASP A 113 13.75 -25.76 -18.28
N PRO A 114 14.73 -25.61 -19.18
CA PRO A 114 14.66 -24.65 -20.29
C PRO A 114 13.60 -25.02 -21.34
N HIS A 115 12.84 -26.10 -21.13
CA HIS A 115 11.83 -26.62 -22.04
C HIS A 115 10.39 -26.23 -21.70
N HIS A 116 10.15 -25.48 -20.61
CA HIS A 116 8.82 -24.93 -20.29
C HIS A 116 8.59 -23.50 -20.80
N TYR A 117 9.42 -23.01 -21.72
CA TYR A 117 9.18 -21.75 -22.45
C TYR A 117 8.31 -21.94 -23.70
N THR A 118 7.43 -22.94 -23.72
CA THR A 118 6.43 -23.07 -24.76
C THR A 118 5.23 -22.22 -24.43
N THR A 119 5.20 -21.02 -25.01
CA THR A 119 4.00 -20.36 -25.51
C THR A 119 2.83 -20.19 -24.53
N ASN A 120 3.10 -19.73 -23.32
CA ASN A 120 2.15 -18.81 -22.71
C ASN A 120 2.53 -17.44 -23.23
N TYR A 121 1.99 -17.06 -24.39
CA TYR A 121 1.80 -15.64 -24.68
C TYR A 121 1.25 -15.05 -23.40
N GLN A 122 2.04 -14.18 -22.76
CA GLN A 122 1.62 -13.43 -21.59
C GLN A 122 0.29 -12.82 -21.97
N GLU A 123 -0.82 -13.43 -21.53
CA GLU A 123 -2.12 -12.86 -21.77
C GLU A 123 -2.04 -11.49 -21.14
N ILE A 124 -2.05 -10.45 -21.98
CA ILE A 124 -1.91 -9.08 -21.55
C ILE A 124 -2.95 -8.92 -20.43
N PRO A 125 -2.54 -8.68 -19.18
CA PRO A 125 -3.46 -8.76 -18.04
C PRO A 125 -4.66 -7.82 -18.22
N GLY A 126 -4.48 -6.74 -18.99
CA GLY A 126 -5.55 -5.83 -19.43
C GLY A 126 -6.65 -6.45 -20.30
N MET A 127 -6.35 -7.43 -21.16
CA MET A 127 -7.34 -8.06 -22.06
C MET A 127 -8.35 -8.94 -21.29
N LYS A 128 -7.99 -9.41 -20.09
CA LYS A 128 -8.91 -10.20 -19.24
C LYS A 128 -10.11 -9.39 -18.75
N PHE A 129 -9.98 -8.07 -18.59
CA PHE A 129 -11.09 -7.24 -18.10
C PHE A 129 -12.24 -7.07 -19.11
N TYR A 130 -11.96 -7.25 -20.40
CA TYR A 130 -12.97 -7.17 -21.45
C TYR A 130 -13.57 -8.53 -21.81
N MET A 131 -13.21 -9.59 -21.08
CA MET A 131 -13.84 -10.91 -21.23
C MET A 131 -15.27 -10.88 -20.69
N THR A 132 -16.17 -11.59 -21.36
CA THR A 132 -17.62 -11.58 -21.10
C THR A 132 -17.97 -11.91 -19.64
N SER A 133 -17.17 -12.74 -18.96
CA SER A 133 -17.37 -13.10 -17.55
C SER A 133 -17.04 -11.97 -16.56
N ILE A 134 -16.09 -11.10 -16.91
CA ILE A 134 -15.62 -10.00 -16.06
C ILE A 134 -16.29 -8.67 -16.42
N LEU A 135 -16.89 -8.58 -17.61
CA LEU A 135 -17.57 -7.38 -18.12
C LEU A 135 -18.63 -6.81 -17.16
N MET A 136 -19.40 -7.68 -16.48
CA MET A 136 -20.40 -7.22 -15.50
C MET A 136 -19.74 -6.48 -14.32
N ASN A 137 -18.60 -6.99 -13.85
CA ASN A 137 -17.84 -6.37 -12.77
C ASN A 137 -17.23 -5.04 -13.21
N THR A 138 -16.76 -4.92 -14.46
CA THR A 138 -16.19 -3.66 -14.97
C THR A 138 -17.26 -2.59 -15.13
N ILE A 139 -18.45 -2.92 -15.63
CA ILE A 139 -19.58 -1.97 -15.74
C ILE A 139 -19.99 -1.49 -14.35
N MET A 140 -20.07 -2.38 -13.35
CA MET A 140 -20.40 -2.01 -11.97
C MET A 140 -19.36 -1.06 -11.35
N LEU A 141 -18.06 -1.29 -11.56
CA LEU A 141 -17.01 -0.40 -11.05
C LEU A 141 -17.05 0.98 -11.72
N ALA A 142 -17.33 1.03 -13.04
CA ALA A 142 -17.44 2.29 -13.77
C ALA A 142 -18.62 3.13 -13.28
N THR A 143 -19.79 2.52 -13.05
CA THR A 143 -20.96 3.24 -12.50
C THR A 143 -20.72 3.69 -11.06
N TYR A 144 -20.05 2.88 -10.24
CA TYR A 144 -19.65 3.28 -8.89
C TYR A 144 -18.77 4.54 -8.91
N LEU A 145 -17.69 4.55 -9.69
CA LEU A 145 -16.80 5.73 -9.79
C LEU A 145 -17.56 6.97 -10.29
N PHE A 146 -18.45 6.81 -11.27
CA PHE A 146 -19.28 7.91 -11.77
C PHE A 146 -20.20 8.50 -10.69
N ILE A 147 -20.87 7.66 -9.91
CA ILE A 147 -21.73 8.11 -8.81
C ILE A 147 -20.90 8.81 -7.73
N THR A 148 -19.72 8.28 -7.38
CA THR A 148 -18.84 8.93 -6.38
C THR A 148 -18.41 10.33 -6.83
N LEU A 149 -18.12 10.55 -8.11
CA LEU A 149 -17.79 11.87 -8.64
C LEU A 149 -18.96 12.85 -8.48
N ILE A 150 -20.18 12.44 -8.83
CA ILE A 150 -21.38 13.28 -8.63
C ILE A 150 -21.58 13.61 -7.14
N ALA A 151 -21.39 12.63 -6.26
CA ALA A 151 -21.53 12.82 -4.82
C ALA A 151 -20.49 13.83 -4.28
N VAL A 152 -19.23 13.70 -4.68
CA VAL A 152 -18.14 14.62 -4.28
C VAL A 152 -18.43 16.05 -4.75
N VAL A 153 -18.91 16.24 -5.98
CA VAL A 153 -19.31 17.58 -6.48
C VAL A 153 -20.46 18.17 -5.65
N LYS A 154 -21.46 17.37 -5.28
CA LYS A 154 -22.56 17.84 -4.41
C LYS A 154 -22.08 18.22 -3.01
N ILE A 155 -21.22 17.39 -2.38
CA ILE A 155 -20.67 17.66 -1.04
C ILE A 155 -19.83 18.94 -1.03
N THR A 156 -18.98 19.14 -2.04
CA THR A 156 -18.11 20.32 -2.14
C THR A 156 -18.88 21.61 -2.46
N SER A 157 -20.07 21.52 -3.07
CA SER A 157 -20.90 22.70 -3.36
C SER A 157 -21.67 23.27 -2.14
N LEU A 158 -21.59 22.63 -0.97
CA LEU A 158 -22.19 23.14 0.28
C LEU A 158 -21.33 24.28 0.86
N TYR A 159 -21.55 25.48 0.34
CA TYR A 159 -20.86 26.71 0.75
C TYR A 159 -21.64 27.42 1.87
N GLN A 160 -21.19 27.30 3.12
CA GLN A 160 -21.62 28.21 4.19
C GLN A 160 -20.40 28.76 4.94
N GLY A 161 -19.90 29.88 4.41
CA GLY A 161 -18.95 30.77 5.07
C GLY A 161 -17.47 30.41 4.92
N PRO A 162 -16.56 31.41 4.94
CA PRO A 162 -15.12 31.16 4.94
C PRO A 162 -14.69 30.42 6.21
N LEU A 163 -13.86 29.37 6.06
CA LEU A 163 -13.29 28.56 7.16
C LEU A 163 -12.44 29.35 8.16
N ARG A 164 -12.10 30.61 7.85
CA ARG A 164 -11.41 31.54 8.75
C ARG A 164 -12.22 32.84 8.84
N PRO A 165 -12.81 33.19 10.00
CA PRO A 165 -13.32 34.53 10.19
C PRO A 165 -12.12 35.50 10.15
N SER A 166 -12.13 36.44 9.21
CA SER A 166 -11.28 37.62 9.27
C SER A 166 -11.75 38.45 10.46
N LYS A 167 -10.87 38.71 11.43
CA LYS A 167 -11.15 39.68 12.50
C LYS A 167 -11.47 41.03 11.84
N SER A 168 -12.72 41.48 11.99
CA SER A 168 -13.11 42.88 11.87
C SER A 168 -12.52 43.67 13.03
#